data_AF-A0A1V5PLH3-F1
#
_entry.id   AF-A0A1V5PLH3-F1
#
_cell.length_a   1.000
_cell.length_b   1.000
_cell.length_c   1.000
_cell.angle_alpha   90.00
_cell.angle_beta   90.00
_cell.angle_gamma   90.00
#
_symmetry.space_group_name_H-M   'P 1'
#
loop_
_entity.id
_entity.type
_entity.pdbx_description
1 polymer ?
#
loop_
_entity_poly.entity_id
_entity_poly.type
_entity_poly.pdbx_seq_one_letter_code
_entity_poly.pdbx_strand_id
1 'polypeptide(L)'
;MNNHTPLGITRGPGETSHEYTFITADRDETARAGEFVTYAITIAGEAREVLGRITGRRPVRLFPNGFLADPNVPPEAVATLIGYNGQNHDLFEITVNILGYYDPALGDFINPRLPPRPGTPIQKAASDLLAHVLSKRAMGQTGAAHVGSLLSRPADEVPIAIDLRAVTSTHLAVIASTGAGKSYLAGVLIEELMHPRNRAAVLIIDPHGEYDTLTQLQGHREFAAPDGYRPRVEVIRPEDVKVRTSSLTLADLRYLLPELSERMHYVLGKAFGIAKRKFGEKWTLAQFRLAIGEAEREISGKKSPEEESEALAKDDYGTAGAVIWRVNSRLEGSRIFDDLESLPLARLFHPGQCTVLQLNEVDQREQQVVVATLLRRLLQARMATEKRQTKQGDDDYLPYPAFVLIEEAHNFAPASADLVSSQILKTILSEGRKFGVAVGLISQRPGKLDADVLSQCMTQFILRIVNPIDQNRVAESVESVGRDLLRELPALSKGQAIIAGAAVNTPVLCRVRQRLTTHGAEDVDAPARWGEWFEGGQDQRQARDQALPAEHPRGRNTLFKT
;
A
#
# COMPACT_ATOMS: atom_id res chain seq x y z
N MET A 1 -33.43 -19.78 -22.16
CA MET A 1 -32.58 -19.38 -23.30
C MET A 1 -32.70 -17.88 -23.43
N ASN A 2 -31.79 -17.11 -22.81
CA ASN A 2 -31.80 -15.66 -22.99
C ASN A 2 -31.35 -15.37 -24.43
N ASN A 3 -32.23 -14.76 -25.22
CA ASN A 3 -31.93 -14.26 -26.56
C ASN A 3 -30.97 -13.07 -26.45
N HIS A 4 -29.68 -13.36 -26.23
CA HIS A 4 -28.64 -12.36 -26.42
C HIS A 4 -28.26 -12.33 -27.89
N THR A 5 -28.62 -11.23 -28.56
CA THR A 5 -28.15 -10.92 -29.92
C THR A 5 -26.63 -11.04 -29.94
N PRO A 6 -26.03 -11.83 -30.85
CA PRO A 6 -24.59 -11.93 -30.96
C PRO A 6 -23.97 -10.55 -31.18
N LEU A 7 -22.94 -10.23 -30.40
CA LEU A 7 -22.15 -9.02 -30.56
C LEU A 7 -21.36 -9.06 -31.87
N GLY A 8 -20.88 -10.24 -32.27
CA GLY A 8 -20.13 -10.43 -33.50
C GLY A 8 -19.84 -11.89 -33.79
N ILE A 9 -19.01 -12.14 -34.80
CA ILE A 9 -18.68 -13.49 -35.27
C ILE A 9 -17.16 -13.68 -35.31
N THR A 10 -16.66 -14.79 -34.76
CA THR A 10 -15.24 -15.14 -34.76
C THR A 10 -14.68 -15.19 -36.19
N ARG A 11 -13.60 -14.45 -36.43
CA ARG A 11 -12.82 -14.50 -37.67
C ARG A 11 -11.79 -15.63 -37.63
N GLY A 12 -11.07 -15.76 -36.52
CA GLY A 12 -10.01 -16.76 -36.36
C GLY A 12 -9.13 -16.48 -35.14
N PRO A 13 -8.01 -17.21 -35.01
CA PRO A 13 -7.04 -16.98 -33.94
C PRO A 13 -6.39 -15.60 -34.06
N GLY A 14 -5.90 -15.08 -32.93
CA GLY A 14 -5.14 -13.83 -32.86
C GLY A 14 -3.65 -14.04 -33.15
N GLU A 15 -2.83 -13.07 -32.74
CA GLU A 15 -1.37 -13.15 -32.89
C GLU A 15 -0.75 -14.19 -31.93
N THR A 16 -1.37 -14.35 -30.75
CA THR A 16 -0.92 -15.31 -29.74
C THR A 16 -1.88 -16.51 -29.60
N SER A 17 -1.40 -17.59 -28.99
CA SER A 17 -2.18 -18.81 -28.75
C SER A 17 -3.36 -18.63 -27.79
N HIS A 18 -3.39 -17.51 -27.05
CA HIS A 18 -4.43 -17.18 -26.09
C HIS A 18 -5.37 -16.10 -26.62
N GLU A 19 -5.26 -15.71 -27.88
CA GLU A 19 -6.08 -14.67 -28.46
C GLU A 19 -6.91 -15.19 -29.63
N TYR A 20 -8.05 -14.54 -29.85
CA TYR A 20 -8.83 -14.67 -31.06
C TYR A 20 -9.35 -13.31 -31.50
N THR A 21 -9.78 -13.24 -32.76
CA THR A 21 -10.40 -12.04 -33.31
C THR A 21 -11.83 -12.32 -33.74
N PHE A 22 -12.72 -11.35 -33.57
CA PHE A 22 -14.07 -11.39 -34.10
C PHE A 22 -14.42 -10.09 -34.82
N ILE A 23 -15.33 -10.18 -35.79
CA ILE A 23 -15.86 -9.03 -36.53
C ILE A 23 -17.22 -8.65 -35.95
N THR A 24 -17.41 -7.36 -35.72
CA THR A 24 -18.68 -6.78 -35.27
C THR A 24 -18.96 -5.47 -35.99
N ALA A 25 -20.24 -5.15 -36.15
CA ALA A 25 -20.68 -3.83 -36.57
C ALA A 25 -20.72 -2.81 -35.41
N ASP A 26 -20.61 -3.29 -34.16
CA ASP A 26 -20.61 -2.54 -32.89
C ASP A 26 -21.34 -1.19 -32.89
N ARG A 27 -22.59 -1.18 -33.36
CA ARG A 27 -23.38 0.05 -33.54
C ARG A 27 -23.63 0.83 -32.26
N ASP A 28 -23.62 0.12 -31.13
CA ASP A 28 -23.85 0.67 -29.80
C ASP A 28 -22.54 0.95 -29.04
N GLU A 29 -21.39 0.81 -29.72
CA GLU A 29 -20.03 1.01 -29.16
C GLU A 29 -19.79 0.24 -27.85
N THR A 30 -20.27 -1.00 -27.79
CA THR A 30 -20.20 -1.85 -26.61
C THR A 30 -18.93 -2.68 -26.54
N ALA A 31 -18.24 -2.89 -27.66
CA ALA A 31 -17.00 -3.68 -27.74
C ALA A 31 -15.76 -2.82 -27.41
N ARG A 32 -15.68 -2.36 -26.15
CA ARG A 32 -14.58 -1.52 -25.64
C ARG A 32 -13.46 -2.34 -25.01
N ALA A 33 -12.24 -1.80 -24.99
CA ALA A 33 -11.14 -2.41 -24.25
C ALA A 33 -11.50 -2.59 -22.76
N GLY A 34 -11.19 -3.76 -22.20
CA GLY A 34 -11.54 -4.13 -20.83
C GLY A 34 -12.98 -4.64 -20.63
N GLU A 35 -13.82 -4.67 -21.66
CA GLU A 35 -15.12 -5.35 -21.63
C GLU A 35 -14.96 -6.87 -21.79
N PHE A 36 -15.93 -7.62 -21.29
CA PHE A 36 -15.92 -9.08 -21.32
C PHE A 36 -16.95 -9.63 -22.31
N VAL A 37 -16.53 -10.67 -23.01
CA VAL A 37 -17.34 -11.41 -23.98
C VAL A 37 -17.28 -12.89 -23.68
N THR A 38 -18.30 -13.62 -24.13
CA THR A 38 -18.40 -15.07 -23.97
C THR A 38 -18.60 -15.76 -25.31
N TYR A 39 -18.15 -17.00 -25.39
CA TYR A 39 -18.52 -17.93 -26.43
C TYR A 39 -18.76 -19.31 -25.85
N ALA A 40 -19.67 -20.07 -26.47
CA ALA A 40 -19.96 -21.44 -26.06
C ALA A 40 -19.01 -22.42 -26.74
N ILE A 41 -18.49 -23.37 -25.98
CA ILE A 41 -17.75 -24.52 -26.49
C ILE A 41 -18.24 -25.79 -25.81
N THR A 42 -18.24 -26.91 -26.53
CA THR A 42 -18.53 -28.22 -25.95
C THR A 42 -17.22 -28.89 -25.55
N ILE A 43 -17.03 -29.13 -24.26
CA ILE A 43 -15.87 -29.85 -23.70
C ILE A 43 -16.40 -31.08 -22.97
N ALA A 44 -15.87 -32.27 -23.31
CA ALA A 44 -16.30 -33.54 -22.73
C ALA A 44 -17.83 -33.80 -22.78
N GLY A 45 -18.52 -33.26 -23.79
CA GLY A 45 -19.97 -33.41 -23.96
C GLY A 45 -20.81 -32.36 -23.24
N GLU A 46 -20.20 -31.48 -22.43
CA GLU A 46 -20.88 -30.40 -21.73
C GLU A 46 -20.66 -29.05 -22.43
N ALA A 47 -21.73 -28.27 -22.56
CA ALA A 47 -21.61 -26.88 -23.03
C ALA A 47 -21.03 -26.01 -21.90
N ARG A 48 -19.92 -25.35 -22.16
CA ARG A 48 -19.24 -24.43 -21.25
C ARG A 48 -19.14 -23.06 -21.91
N GLU A 49 -19.39 -22.01 -21.13
CA GLU A 49 -19.18 -20.63 -21.56
C GLU A 49 -17.74 -20.21 -21.22
N VAL A 50 -16.97 -19.92 -22.26
CA VAL A 50 -15.61 -19.41 -22.11
C VAL A 50 -15.66 -17.89 -22.11
N LEU A 51 -15.06 -17.30 -21.08
CA LEU A 51 -14.92 -15.88 -20.90
C LEU A 51 -13.64 -15.38 -21.59
N GLY A 52 -13.75 -14.27 -22.29
CA GLY A 52 -12.64 -13.53 -22.87
C GLY A 52 -12.74 -12.05 -22.55
N ARG A 53 -11.61 -11.35 -22.53
CA ARG A 53 -11.51 -9.91 -22.34
C ARG A 53 -11.08 -9.23 -23.63
N ILE A 54 -11.78 -8.18 -24.02
CA ILE A 54 -11.42 -7.36 -25.18
C ILE A 54 -10.14 -6.58 -24.86
N THR A 55 -9.12 -6.75 -25.71
CA THR A 55 -7.81 -6.09 -25.56
C THR A 55 -7.53 -5.07 -26.66
N GLY A 56 -8.22 -5.16 -27.79
CA GLY A 56 -7.99 -4.26 -28.92
C GLY A 56 -9.21 -4.13 -29.83
N ARG A 57 -9.31 -2.98 -30.48
CA ARG A 57 -10.34 -2.66 -31.48
C ARG A 57 -9.67 -1.96 -32.65
N ARG A 58 -9.85 -2.48 -33.87
CA ARG A 58 -9.35 -1.87 -35.11
C ARG A 58 -10.43 -1.82 -36.18
N PRO A 59 -10.59 -0.72 -36.93
CA PRO A 59 -11.50 -0.68 -38.07
C PRO A 59 -11.00 -1.63 -39.16
N VAL A 60 -11.91 -2.41 -39.75
CA VAL A 60 -11.59 -3.35 -40.83
C VAL A 60 -11.36 -2.62 -42.15
N ARG A 61 -12.08 -1.50 -42.35
CA ARG A 61 -11.96 -0.65 -43.54
C ARG A 61 -11.81 0.80 -43.10
N LEU A 62 -10.86 1.49 -43.73
CA LEU A 62 -10.61 2.92 -43.56
C LEU A 62 -10.93 3.66 -44.86
N PHE A 63 -11.30 4.93 -44.76
CA PHE A 63 -11.37 5.80 -45.94
C PHE A 63 -9.97 6.03 -46.52
N PRO A 64 -9.83 6.11 -47.85
CA PRO A 64 -8.52 6.40 -48.46
C PRO A 64 -7.95 7.74 -47.99
N ASN A 65 -6.64 7.77 -47.69
CA ASN A 65 -5.96 8.92 -47.06
C ASN A 65 -6.14 10.25 -47.80
N GLY A 66 -6.20 10.22 -49.14
CA GLY A 66 -6.40 11.42 -49.95
C GLY A 66 -7.73 12.12 -49.69
N PHE A 67 -8.77 11.39 -49.26
CA PHE A 67 -10.07 11.95 -48.90
C PHE A 67 -10.09 12.54 -47.49
N LEU A 68 -9.30 11.97 -46.58
CA LEU A 68 -9.15 12.48 -45.21
C LEU A 68 -8.25 13.73 -45.14
N ALA A 69 -7.68 14.16 -46.26
CA ALA A 69 -6.80 15.32 -46.34
C ALA A 69 -7.56 16.66 -46.34
N ASP A 70 -8.84 16.68 -46.74
CA ASP A 70 -9.68 17.87 -46.67
C ASP A 70 -10.70 17.75 -45.52
N PRO A 71 -10.49 18.45 -44.40
CA PRO A 71 -11.40 18.37 -43.25
C PRO A 71 -12.78 18.99 -43.52
N ASN A 72 -12.98 19.69 -44.64
CA ASN A 72 -14.26 20.32 -44.99
C ASN A 72 -15.18 19.40 -45.79
N VAL A 73 -14.70 18.26 -46.27
CA VAL A 73 -15.50 17.31 -47.05
C VAL A 73 -15.99 16.20 -46.12
N PRO A 74 -17.31 16.09 -45.86
CA PRO A 74 -17.85 14.99 -45.05
C PRO A 74 -17.57 13.64 -45.73
N PRO A 75 -17.06 12.63 -45.00
CA PRO A 75 -16.76 11.31 -45.56
C PRO A 75 -17.94 10.64 -46.28
N GLU A 76 -19.18 10.95 -45.86
CA GLU A 76 -20.42 10.44 -46.46
C GLU A 76 -20.64 10.93 -47.90
N ALA A 77 -20.30 12.18 -48.19
CA ALA A 77 -20.40 12.74 -49.54
C ALA A 77 -19.43 12.04 -50.50
N VAL A 78 -18.27 11.63 -49.99
CA VAL A 78 -17.22 10.93 -50.74
C VAL A 78 -17.57 9.45 -50.94
N ALA A 79 -18.11 8.78 -49.92
CA ALA A 79 -18.57 7.39 -50.01
C ALA A 79 -19.59 7.22 -51.14
N THR A 80 -20.51 8.19 -51.27
CA THR A 80 -21.51 8.22 -52.33
C THR A 80 -20.88 8.31 -53.73
N LEU A 81 -19.80 9.10 -53.90
CA LEU A 81 -19.09 9.29 -55.17
C LEU A 81 -18.39 8.02 -55.70
N ILE A 82 -17.93 7.14 -54.82
CA ILE A 82 -17.25 5.89 -55.18
C ILE A 82 -18.19 4.66 -55.21
N GLY A 83 -19.51 4.89 -55.14
CA GLY A 83 -20.51 3.81 -55.09
C GLY A 83 -20.49 3.01 -53.78
N TYR A 84 -19.89 3.56 -52.72
CA TYR A 84 -19.90 2.99 -51.38
C TYR A 84 -21.24 3.33 -50.69
N ASN A 85 -22.12 2.34 -50.55
CA ASN A 85 -23.34 2.51 -49.76
C ASN A 85 -22.99 2.61 -48.26
N GLY A 86 -23.28 3.76 -47.65
CA GLY A 86 -22.88 4.15 -46.29
C GLY A 86 -23.46 3.36 -45.12
N GLN A 87 -24.02 2.16 -45.34
CA GLN A 87 -24.55 1.30 -44.26
C GLN A 87 -23.55 0.25 -43.72
N ASN A 88 -22.35 0.16 -44.31
CA ASN A 88 -21.35 -0.88 -44.00
C ASN A 88 -20.07 -0.34 -43.31
N HIS A 89 -20.08 0.89 -42.79
CA HIS A 89 -18.86 1.58 -42.33
C HIS A 89 -18.37 1.21 -40.93
N ASP A 90 -19.13 0.43 -40.17
CA ASP A 90 -18.81 0.22 -38.75
C ASP A 90 -18.27 -1.18 -38.48
N LEU A 91 -17.61 -1.82 -39.44
CA LEU A 91 -16.98 -3.12 -39.18
C LEU A 91 -15.67 -2.93 -38.42
N PHE A 92 -15.65 -3.41 -37.19
CA PHE A 92 -14.48 -3.49 -36.34
C PHE A 92 -14.03 -4.93 -36.21
N GLU A 93 -12.72 -5.13 -36.28
CA GLU A 93 -12.10 -6.32 -35.76
C GLU A 93 -11.70 -6.09 -34.31
N ILE A 94 -12.15 -6.98 -33.46
CA ILE A 94 -11.94 -6.94 -32.02
C ILE A 94 -11.00 -8.09 -31.65
N THR A 95 -9.93 -7.77 -30.94
CA THR A 95 -9.01 -8.75 -30.36
C THR A 95 -9.46 -9.09 -28.94
N VAL A 96 -9.53 -10.38 -28.65
CA VAL A 96 -9.96 -10.90 -27.35
C VAL A 96 -8.91 -11.85 -26.81
N ASN A 97 -8.50 -11.63 -25.56
CA ASN A 97 -7.68 -12.55 -24.79
C ASN A 97 -8.58 -13.56 -24.05
N ILE A 98 -8.30 -14.85 -24.20
CA ILE A 98 -9.07 -15.96 -23.66
C ILE A 98 -8.67 -16.18 -22.19
N LEU A 99 -9.61 -15.97 -21.28
CA LEU A 99 -9.41 -16.25 -19.85
C LEU A 99 -9.67 -17.73 -19.58
N GLY A 100 -10.80 -18.24 -20.05
CA GLY A 100 -11.21 -19.63 -19.84
C GLY A 100 -12.67 -19.74 -19.41
N TYR A 101 -13.12 -20.95 -19.11
CA TYR A 101 -14.41 -21.15 -18.46
C TYR A 101 -14.20 -21.27 -16.94
N TYR A 102 -15.13 -20.75 -16.15
CA TYR A 102 -15.05 -20.85 -14.70
C TYR A 102 -15.49 -22.23 -14.24
N ASP A 103 -14.69 -22.88 -13.40
CA ASP A 103 -15.05 -24.14 -12.75
C ASP A 103 -15.39 -23.88 -11.27
N PRO A 104 -16.67 -23.97 -10.87
CA PRO A 104 -17.09 -23.75 -9.49
C PRO A 104 -16.48 -24.73 -8.47
N ALA A 105 -16.07 -25.93 -8.90
CA ALA A 105 -15.48 -26.93 -8.02
C ALA A 105 -14.01 -26.60 -7.70
N LEU A 106 -13.27 -26.06 -8.67
CA LEU A 106 -11.90 -25.58 -8.48
C LEU A 106 -11.86 -24.15 -7.91
N GLY A 107 -12.91 -23.37 -8.16
CA GLY A 107 -12.96 -21.95 -7.81
C GLY A 107 -12.03 -21.10 -8.68
N ASP A 108 -11.72 -21.54 -9.90
CA ASP A 108 -10.74 -20.90 -10.79
C ASP A 108 -11.12 -21.07 -12.27
N PHE A 109 -10.46 -20.34 -13.15
CA PHE A 109 -10.63 -20.43 -14.60
C PHE A 109 -9.78 -21.57 -15.19
N ILE A 110 -10.42 -22.39 -16.03
CA ILE A 110 -9.73 -23.40 -16.83
C ILE A 110 -9.58 -22.89 -18.25
N ASN A 111 -8.33 -22.74 -18.70
CA ASN A 111 -8.05 -22.37 -20.08
C ASN A 111 -8.32 -23.58 -21.01
N PRO A 112 -9.22 -23.46 -22.00
CA PRO A 112 -9.56 -24.55 -22.90
C PRO A 112 -8.40 -24.91 -23.87
N ARG A 113 -7.36 -24.08 -23.96
CA ARG A 113 -6.22 -24.17 -24.89
C ARG A 113 -6.64 -24.28 -26.36
N LEU A 114 -7.86 -23.87 -26.66
CA LEU A 114 -8.49 -23.95 -27.96
C LEU A 114 -9.23 -22.64 -28.25
N PRO A 115 -8.83 -21.89 -29.28
CA PRO A 115 -9.58 -20.72 -29.70
C PRO A 115 -10.93 -21.13 -30.30
N PRO A 116 -11.93 -20.22 -30.31
CA PRO A 116 -13.21 -20.49 -30.96
C PRO A 116 -13.02 -20.76 -32.45
N ARG A 117 -13.87 -21.62 -33.02
CA ARG A 117 -13.87 -21.88 -34.47
C ARG A 117 -14.29 -20.61 -35.23
N PRO A 118 -13.73 -20.34 -36.42
CA PRO A 118 -14.27 -19.31 -37.30
C PRO A 118 -15.78 -19.51 -37.51
N GLY A 119 -16.54 -18.41 -37.48
CA GLY A 119 -18.01 -18.46 -37.55
C GLY A 119 -18.72 -18.61 -36.20
N THR A 120 -18.01 -18.85 -35.09
CA THR A 120 -18.64 -18.94 -33.76
C THR A 120 -19.23 -17.58 -33.36
N PRO A 121 -20.51 -17.50 -32.94
CA PRO A 121 -21.09 -16.28 -32.41
C PRO A 121 -20.44 -15.89 -31.07
N ILE A 122 -20.11 -14.60 -30.93
CA ILE A 122 -19.59 -14.01 -29.70
C ILE A 122 -20.68 -13.18 -29.04
N GLN A 123 -20.85 -13.31 -27.74
CA GLN A 123 -21.85 -12.59 -26.96
C GLN A 123 -21.19 -11.66 -25.94
N LYS A 124 -21.87 -10.59 -25.57
CA LYS A 124 -21.46 -9.77 -24.42
C LYS A 124 -21.69 -10.58 -23.14
N ALA A 125 -20.72 -10.60 -22.23
CA ALA A 125 -20.87 -11.33 -20.98
C ALA A 125 -21.99 -10.74 -20.13
N ALA A 126 -22.85 -11.59 -19.56
CA ALA A 126 -23.92 -11.15 -18.66
C ALA A 126 -23.33 -10.60 -17.36
N SER A 127 -23.93 -9.52 -16.84
CA SER A 127 -23.43 -8.84 -15.64
C SER A 127 -23.50 -9.73 -14.40
N ASP A 128 -24.56 -10.54 -14.28
CA ASP A 128 -24.68 -11.54 -13.22
C ASP A 128 -23.55 -12.57 -13.30
N LEU A 129 -23.22 -13.07 -14.49
CA LEU A 129 -22.08 -13.99 -14.66
C LEU A 129 -20.78 -13.33 -14.18
N LEU A 130 -20.50 -12.11 -14.63
CA LEU A 130 -19.30 -11.36 -14.25
C LEU A 130 -19.19 -11.12 -12.74
N ALA A 131 -20.29 -10.74 -12.08
CA ALA A 131 -20.32 -10.51 -10.65
C ALA A 131 -19.93 -11.77 -9.84
N HIS A 132 -20.26 -12.96 -10.36
CA HIS A 132 -19.94 -14.24 -9.73
C HIS A 132 -18.54 -14.76 -10.07
N VAL A 133 -18.07 -14.59 -11.32
CA VAL A 133 -16.82 -15.22 -11.77
C VAL A 133 -15.58 -14.35 -11.60
N LEU A 134 -15.71 -13.02 -11.56
CA LEU A 134 -14.57 -12.13 -11.38
C LEU A 134 -14.11 -12.06 -9.92
N SER A 135 -15.07 -12.09 -8.99
CA SER A 135 -14.86 -11.99 -7.54
C SER A 135 -14.84 -13.39 -6.91
N LYS A 136 -13.88 -13.67 -6.03
CA LYS A 136 -13.82 -14.92 -5.25
C LYS A 136 -14.93 -15.03 -4.20
N ARG A 137 -15.44 -13.88 -3.77
CA ARG A 137 -16.46 -13.74 -2.73
C ARG A 137 -17.55 -12.83 -3.24
N ALA A 138 -18.79 -13.13 -2.86
CA ALA A 138 -19.91 -12.26 -3.17
C ALA A 138 -19.89 -11.02 -2.27
N MET A 139 -20.41 -9.90 -2.78
CA MET A 139 -20.63 -8.69 -1.98
C MET A 139 -21.52 -9.02 -0.77
N GLY A 140 -21.14 -8.53 0.41
CA GLY A 140 -21.87 -8.77 1.66
C GLY A 140 -21.51 -10.07 2.39
N GLN A 141 -20.78 -11.00 1.74
CA GLN A 141 -20.32 -12.22 2.39
C GLN A 141 -19.25 -11.92 3.45
N THR A 142 -19.24 -12.67 4.55
CA THR A 142 -18.14 -12.66 5.53
C THR A 142 -16.81 -12.97 4.87
N GLY A 143 -15.80 -12.12 5.12
CA GLY A 143 -14.49 -12.21 4.47
C GLY A 143 -14.42 -11.56 3.09
N ALA A 144 -15.49 -10.91 2.62
CA ALA A 144 -15.45 -10.09 1.41
C ALA A 144 -15.16 -8.62 1.76
N ALA A 145 -14.39 -7.95 0.90
CA ALA A 145 -14.24 -6.49 0.90
C ALA A 145 -14.71 -5.92 -0.43
N HIS A 146 -15.78 -5.13 -0.41
CA HIS A 146 -16.31 -4.45 -1.59
C HIS A 146 -15.47 -3.21 -1.92
N VAL A 147 -14.67 -3.31 -2.99
CA VAL A 147 -13.76 -2.23 -3.40
C VAL A 147 -14.42 -1.24 -4.35
N GLY A 148 -15.37 -1.72 -5.17
CA GLY A 148 -15.96 -0.90 -6.23
C GLY A 148 -16.70 -1.73 -7.26
N SER A 149 -16.85 -1.20 -8.47
CA SER A 149 -17.54 -1.86 -9.58
C SER A 149 -16.66 -1.97 -10.82
N LEU A 150 -16.97 -2.92 -11.71
CA LEU A 150 -16.23 -3.11 -12.95
C LEU A 150 -16.26 -1.83 -13.80
N LEU A 151 -15.09 -1.38 -14.27
CA LEU A 151 -14.94 -0.09 -14.94
C LEU A 151 -15.69 -0.02 -16.28
N SER A 152 -15.67 -1.12 -17.03
CA SER A 152 -16.33 -1.25 -18.35
C SER A 152 -17.86 -1.28 -18.25
N ARG A 153 -18.41 -1.38 -17.04
CA ARG A 153 -19.86 -1.36 -16.79
C ARG A 153 -20.29 -0.09 -16.06
N PRO A 154 -21.59 0.27 -16.20
CA PRO A 154 -22.26 1.20 -15.29
C PRO A 154 -21.92 0.90 -13.83
N ALA A 155 -21.86 1.96 -13.03
CA ALA A 155 -21.57 1.82 -11.60
C ALA A 155 -22.57 0.86 -10.95
N ASP A 156 -22.06 0.04 -10.03
CA ASP A 156 -22.81 -0.93 -9.23
C ASP A 156 -23.44 -2.11 -10.01
N GLU A 157 -23.38 -2.13 -11.34
CA GLU A 157 -23.93 -3.23 -12.15
C GLU A 157 -23.14 -4.54 -11.97
N VAL A 158 -21.81 -4.45 -11.85
CA VAL A 158 -20.93 -5.59 -11.58
C VAL A 158 -20.04 -5.23 -10.39
N PRO A 159 -20.42 -5.59 -9.16
CA PRO A 159 -19.62 -5.29 -7.98
C PRO A 159 -18.36 -6.17 -7.96
N ILE A 160 -17.25 -5.55 -7.57
CA ILE A 160 -15.95 -6.20 -7.40
C ILE A 160 -15.66 -6.29 -5.90
N ALA A 161 -15.69 -7.52 -5.40
CA ALA A 161 -15.36 -7.84 -4.02
C ALA A 161 -14.15 -8.75 -3.95
N ILE A 162 -13.18 -8.39 -3.11
CA ILE A 162 -11.93 -9.14 -2.95
C ILE A 162 -12.06 -10.10 -1.76
N ASP A 163 -11.37 -11.24 -1.83
CA ASP A 163 -11.29 -12.19 -0.71
C ASP A 163 -10.27 -11.72 0.34
N LEU A 164 -10.74 -11.29 1.50
CA LEU A 164 -9.88 -10.85 2.60
C LEU A 164 -9.05 -12.00 3.19
N ARG A 165 -9.51 -13.25 3.05
CA ARG A 165 -8.69 -14.42 3.42
C ARG A 165 -7.45 -14.50 2.53
N ALA A 166 -7.60 -14.32 1.22
CA ALA A 166 -6.47 -14.24 0.31
C ALA A 166 -5.52 -13.09 0.71
N VAL A 167 -6.05 -11.87 0.88
CA VAL A 167 -5.27 -10.69 1.31
C VAL A 167 -4.46 -10.95 2.59
N THR A 168 -5.10 -11.51 3.61
CA THR A 168 -4.44 -11.80 4.89
C THR A 168 -3.48 -12.99 4.83
N SER A 169 -3.56 -13.83 3.80
CA SER A 169 -2.65 -14.97 3.61
C SER A 169 -1.53 -14.71 2.62
N THR A 170 -1.65 -13.71 1.74
CA THR A 170 -0.69 -13.46 0.66
C THR A 170 -0.16 -12.03 0.61
N HIS A 171 -0.47 -11.21 1.62
CA HIS A 171 -0.09 -9.81 1.67
C HIS A 171 -0.73 -8.99 0.54
N LEU A 172 -0.60 -7.66 0.64
CA LEU A 172 -1.24 -6.73 -0.27
C LEU A 172 -0.29 -5.58 -0.62
N ALA A 173 -0.33 -5.12 -1.86
CA ALA A 173 0.36 -3.91 -2.29
C ALA A 173 -0.61 -2.94 -2.96
N VAL A 174 -0.52 -1.65 -2.62
CA VAL A 174 -1.18 -0.54 -3.30
C VAL A 174 -0.12 0.34 -3.93
N ILE A 175 -0.09 0.38 -5.25
CA ILE A 175 0.92 1.08 -6.04
C ILE A 175 0.24 2.15 -6.89
N ALA A 176 0.73 3.39 -6.82
CA ALA A 176 0.25 4.47 -7.69
C ALA A 176 1.20 5.65 -7.79
N SER A 177 1.00 6.55 -8.75
CA SER A 177 1.63 7.88 -8.71
C SER A 177 1.03 8.77 -7.60
N THR A 178 1.69 9.88 -7.28
CA THR A 178 1.14 10.94 -6.43
C THR A 178 -0.21 11.44 -6.99
N GLY A 179 -1.18 11.74 -6.11
CA GLY A 179 -2.51 12.23 -6.49
C GLY A 179 -3.47 11.20 -7.10
N ALA A 180 -3.05 9.95 -7.33
CA ALA A 180 -3.88 8.93 -7.96
C ALA A 180 -5.01 8.37 -7.07
N GLY A 181 -4.96 8.62 -5.75
CA GLY A 181 -5.97 8.16 -4.78
C GLY A 181 -5.56 6.94 -3.95
N LYS A 182 -4.27 6.78 -3.62
CA LYS A 182 -3.76 5.67 -2.79
C LYS A 182 -4.41 5.62 -1.40
N SER A 183 -4.27 6.69 -0.62
CA SER A 183 -4.82 6.78 0.74
C SER A 183 -6.37 6.76 0.73
N TYR A 184 -6.99 7.18 -0.38
CA TYR A 184 -8.43 7.01 -0.60
C TYR A 184 -8.82 5.55 -0.73
N LEU A 185 -8.16 4.78 -1.62
CA LEU A 185 -8.39 3.34 -1.76
C LEU A 185 -8.06 2.60 -0.45
N ALA A 186 -6.99 2.97 0.22
CA ALA A 186 -6.65 2.43 1.53
C ALA A 186 -7.78 2.65 2.53
N GLY A 187 -8.35 3.86 2.59
CA GLY A 187 -9.54 4.15 3.39
C GLY A 187 -10.72 3.23 3.07
N VAL A 188 -11.00 2.96 1.78
CA VAL A 188 -12.04 1.98 1.37
C VAL A 188 -11.73 0.58 1.90
N LEU A 189 -10.47 0.12 1.81
CA LEU A 189 -10.06 -1.18 2.33
C LEU A 189 -10.21 -1.25 3.86
N ILE A 190 -9.84 -0.18 4.58
CA ILE A 190 -9.99 -0.12 6.04
C ILE A 190 -11.46 -0.12 6.46
N GLU A 191 -12.32 0.61 5.75
CA GLU A 191 -13.78 0.55 5.94
C GLU A 191 -14.27 -0.90 5.82
N GLU A 192 -13.87 -1.63 4.77
CA GLU A 192 -14.28 -3.03 4.60
C GLU A 192 -13.71 -3.96 5.68
N LEU A 193 -12.46 -3.76 6.11
CA LEU A 193 -11.84 -4.53 7.19
C LEU A 193 -12.54 -4.29 8.54
N MET A 194 -13.00 -3.06 8.80
CA MET A 194 -13.74 -2.67 10.00
C MET A 194 -15.25 -2.93 9.91
N HIS A 195 -15.76 -3.38 8.76
CA HIS A 195 -17.18 -3.69 8.62
C HIS A 195 -17.61 -4.76 9.64
N PRO A 196 -18.83 -4.71 10.19
CA PRO A 196 -19.40 -5.70 11.11
C PRO A 196 -19.26 -7.17 10.74
N ARG A 197 -19.04 -7.47 9.46
CA ARG A 197 -18.87 -8.81 8.91
C ARG A 197 -17.43 -9.32 9.00
N ASN A 198 -16.46 -8.42 9.12
CA ASN A 198 -15.03 -8.73 9.07
C ASN A 198 -14.32 -8.47 10.40
N ARG A 199 -14.59 -7.33 11.07
CA ARG A 199 -14.08 -6.99 12.41
C ARG A 199 -12.58 -7.26 12.58
N ALA A 200 -11.76 -6.87 11.61
CA ALA A 200 -10.34 -7.16 11.60
C ALA A 200 -9.58 -6.45 12.75
N ALA A 201 -8.37 -6.91 13.06
CA ALA A 201 -7.41 -6.18 13.89
C ALA A 201 -6.38 -5.51 12.97
N VAL A 202 -6.41 -4.18 12.90
CA VAL A 202 -5.62 -3.40 11.94
C VAL A 202 -4.70 -2.42 12.64
N LEU A 203 -3.45 -2.35 12.19
CA LEU A 203 -2.51 -1.27 12.50
C LEU A 203 -2.11 -0.56 11.22
N ILE A 204 -2.24 0.76 11.18
CA ILE A 204 -1.75 1.61 10.10
C ILE A 204 -0.50 2.32 10.60
N ILE A 205 0.61 2.19 9.87
CA ILE A 205 1.82 2.97 10.06
C ILE A 205 1.70 4.19 9.15
N ASP A 206 1.52 5.37 9.74
CA ASP A 206 1.21 6.60 9.04
C ASP A 206 2.32 7.65 9.24
N PRO A 207 3.27 7.77 8.30
CA PRO A 207 4.35 8.76 8.39
C PRO A 207 3.87 10.19 8.06
N HIS A 208 2.63 10.40 7.63
CA HIS A 208 2.14 11.70 7.14
C HIS A 208 0.89 12.24 7.87
N GLY A 209 0.20 11.41 8.66
CA GLY A 209 -0.96 11.83 9.45
C GLY A 209 -2.25 11.96 8.64
N GLU A 210 -2.45 11.15 7.59
CA GLU A 210 -3.58 11.27 6.67
C GLU A 210 -4.85 10.52 7.13
N TYR A 211 -4.75 9.68 8.16
CA TYR A 211 -5.77 8.70 8.52
C TYR A 211 -6.68 9.10 9.70
N ASP A 212 -6.56 10.31 10.25
CA ASP A 212 -7.37 10.78 11.39
C ASP A 212 -8.88 10.75 11.14
N THR A 213 -9.26 10.96 9.88
CA THR A 213 -10.66 10.92 9.44
C THR A 213 -11.34 9.56 9.64
N LEU A 214 -10.58 8.47 9.81
CA LEU A 214 -11.14 7.15 10.09
C LEU A 214 -11.85 7.09 11.46
N THR A 215 -11.58 8.03 12.37
CA THR A 215 -12.31 8.11 13.66
C THR A 215 -13.84 8.23 13.49
N GLN A 216 -14.30 8.70 12.33
CA GLN A 216 -15.72 8.76 11.95
C GLN A 216 -16.39 7.37 11.88
N LEU A 217 -15.63 6.30 11.65
CA LEU A 217 -16.14 4.92 11.62
C LEU A 217 -16.94 4.57 12.88
N GLN A 218 -16.48 5.04 14.04
CA GLN A 218 -17.07 4.71 15.35
C GLN A 218 -18.51 5.22 15.49
N GLY A 219 -18.81 6.36 14.87
CA GLY A 219 -20.13 6.99 14.88
C GLY A 219 -21.03 6.62 13.69
N HIS A 220 -20.48 5.99 12.65
CA HIS A 220 -21.18 5.77 11.39
C HIS A 220 -22.07 4.52 11.42
N ARG A 221 -23.32 4.65 10.94
CA ARG A 221 -24.37 3.62 11.10
C ARG A 221 -24.07 2.31 10.37
N GLU A 222 -23.49 2.38 9.18
CA GLU A 222 -23.08 1.19 8.38
C GLU A 222 -22.09 0.27 9.10
N PHE A 223 -21.37 0.78 10.11
CA PHE A 223 -20.38 0.00 10.86
C PHE A 223 -20.90 -0.49 12.21
N ALA A 224 -22.16 -0.19 12.55
CA ALA A 224 -22.80 -0.72 13.75
C ALA A 224 -23.45 -2.07 13.44
N ALA A 225 -23.38 -3.01 14.38
CA ALA A 225 -24.13 -4.26 14.28
C ALA A 225 -25.11 -4.48 15.44
N PRO A 226 -26.16 -5.31 15.24
CA PRO A 226 -27.20 -5.55 16.25
C PRO A 226 -26.69 -6.16 17.56
N ASP A 227 -25.54 -6.83 17.54
CA ASP A 227 -24.88 -7.39 18.71
C ASP A 227 -24.10 -6.37 19.54
N GLY A 228 -24.24 -5.08 19.21
CA GLY A 228 -23.56 -3.98 19.90
C GLY A 228 -22.17 -3.67 19.36
N TYR A 229 -21.72 -4.38 18.31
CA TYR A 229 -20.45 -4.08 17.67
C TYR A 229 -20.40 -2.65 17.12
N ARG A 230 -19.29 -1.96 17.42
CA ARG A 230 -18.84 -0.74 16.76
C ARG A 230 -17.33 -0.84 16.56
N PRO A 231 -16.79 -0.37 15.42
CA PRO A 231 -15.35 -0.31 15.26
C PRO A 231 -14.78 0.64 16.29
N ARG A 232 -13.58 0.31 16.79
CA ARG A 232 -12.78 1.21 17.62
C ARG A 232 -11.66 1.78 16.75
N VAL A 233 -11.46 3.08 16.79
CA VAL A 233 -10.34 3.72 16.10
C VAL A 233 -9.48 4.43 17.12
N GLU A 234 -8.22 4.01 17.21
CA GLU A 234 -7.25 4.57 18.15
C GLU A 234 -6.12 5.25 17.38
N VAL A 235 -5.90 6.52 17.65
CA VAL A 235 -4.79 7.29 17.05
C VAL A 235 -3.70 7.44 18.10
N ILE A 236 -2.53 6.88 17.82
CA ILE A 236 -1.34 7.00 18.65
C ILE A 236 -0.47 8.08 18.01
N ARG A 237 -0.33 9.19 18.73
CA ARG A 237 0.44 10.35 18.31
C ARG A 237 1.95 10.11 18.54
N PRO A 238 2.84 10.83 17.84
CA PRO A 238 4.29 10.64 17.97
C PRO A 238 4.82 10.66 19.42
N GLU A 239 4.26 11.51 20.29
CA GLU A 239 4.63 11.63 21.70
C GLU A 239 4.31 10.39 22.56
N ASP A 240 3.32 9.61 22.16
CA ASP A 240 2.89 8.38 22.83
C ASP A 240 3.63 7.14 22.31
N VAL A 241 4.48 7.29 21.27
CA VAL A 241 5.24 6.19 20.70
C VAL A 241 6.43 5.87 21.58
N LYS A 242 6.29 4.83 22.40
CA LYS A 242 7.37 4.32 23.26
C LYS A 242 7.89 2.96 22.79
N VAL A 243 9.20 2.85 22.67
CA VAL A 243 9.93 1.61 22.37
C VAL A 243 10.95 1.37 23.47
N ARG A 244 10.88 0.19 24.09
CA ARG A 244 11.84 -0.17 25.13
C ARG A 244 13.24 -0.28 24.54
N THR A 245 14.23 0.41 25.11
CA THR A 245 15.63 0.37 24.66
C THR A 245 16.16 -1.06 24.56
N SER A 246 15.80 -1.93 25.52
CA SER A 246 16.25 -3.32 25.54
C SER A 246 15.63 -4.22 24.46
N SER A 247 14.53 -3.77 23.83
CA SER A 247 13.90 -4.48 22.70
C SER A 247 14.63 -4.27 21.36
N LEU A 248 15.55 -3.31 21.31
CA LEU A 248 16.41 -3.07 20.17
C LEU A 248 17.41 -4.23 20.02
N THR A 249 17.59 -4.67 18.78
CA THR A 249 18.66 -5.58 18.40
C THR A 249 19.97 -4.83 18.18
N LEU A 250 21.09 -5.56 18.13
CA LEU A 250 22.38 -4.98 17.78
C LEU A 250 22.37 -4.30 16.41
N ALA A 251 21.61 -4.83 15.44
CA ALA A 251 21.48 -4.22 14.12
C ALA A 251 20.76 -2.86 14.19
N ASP A 252 19.73 -2.74 15.01
CA ASP A 252 19.01 -1.47 15.20
C ASP A 252 19.90 -0.42 15.86
N LEU A 253 20.65 -0.81 16.90
CA LEU A 253 21.61 0.09 17.54
C LEU A 253 22.67 0.56 16.53
N ARG A 254 23.22 -0.34 15.72
CA ARG A 254 24.18 0.03 14.67
C ARG A 254 23.57 0.96 13.62
N TYR A 255 22.29 0.80 13.32
CA TYR A 255 21.58 1.62 12.36
C TYR A 255 21.24 3.04 12.89
N LEU A 256 20.83 3.13 14.16
CA LEU A 256 20.53 4.40 14.83
C LEU A 256 21.79 5.25 15.07
N LEU A 257 22.87 4.60 15.49
CA LEU A 257 24.08 5.29 15.94
C LEU A 257 24.90 5.80 14.73
N PRO A 258 25.22 7.10 14.67
CA PRO A 258 25.92 7.67 13.53
C PRO A 258 27.41 7.30 13.54
N GLU A 259 27.98 7.08 12.34
CA GLU A 259 29.43 7.09 12.08
C GLU A 259 30.25 6.23 13.06
N LEU A 260 29.91 4.96 13.18
CA LEU A 260 30.67 3.99 13.95
C LEU A 260 31.89 3.50 13.15
N SER A 261 33.07 3.51 13.76
CA SER A 261 34.25 2.84 13.19
C SER A 261 34.19 1.33 13.43
N GLU A 262 35.00 0.54 12.70
CA GLU A 262 35.10 -0.92 12.90
C GLU A 262 35.36 -1.31 14.36
N ARG A 263 36.27 -0.59 15.03
CA ARG A 263 36.55 -0.80 16.45
C ARG A 263 35.32 -0.50 17.31
N MET A 264 34.59 0.57 17.02
CA MET A 264 33.35 0.91 17.74
C MET A 264 32.26 -0.14 17.51
N HIS A 265 32.12 -0.67 16.30
CA HIS A 265 31.19 -1.77 15.99
C HIS A 265 31.48 -3.03 16.81
N TYR A 266 32.77 -3.32 17.02
CA TYR A 266 33.22 -4.44 17.85
C TYR A 266 32.92 -4.23 19.33
N VAL A 267 33.27 -3.05 19.88
CA VAL A 267 32.95 -2.66 21.26
C VAL A 267 31.45 -2.72 21.52
N LEU A 268 30.63 -2.13 20.64
CA LEU A 268 29.18 -2.13 20.75
C LEU A 268 28.60 -3.55 20.73
N GLY A 269 29.10 -4.41 19.84
CA GLY A 269 28.66 -5.81 19.76
C GLY A 269 28.98 -6.59 21.04
N LYS A 270 30.18 -6.40 21.59
CA LYS A 270 30.61 -7.02 22.84
C LYS A 270 29.79 -6.50 24.03
N ALA A 271 29.58 -5.18 24.10
CA ALA A 271 28.75 -4.53 25.11
C ALA A 271 27.30 -5.06 25.10
N PHE A 272 26.71 -5.23 23.91
CA PHE A 272 25.37 -5.82 23.76
C PHE A 272 25.29 -7.24 24.31
N GLY A 273 26.30 -8.08 24.04
CA GLY A 273 26.40 -9.41 24.62
C GLY A 273 26.56 -9.40 26.14
N ILE A 274 27.40 -8.52 26.68
CA ILE A 274 27.59 -8.35 28.13
C ILE A 274 26.28 -7.91 28.80
N ALA A 275 25.60 -6.93 28.24
CA ALA A 275 24.35 -6.41 28.78
C ALA A 275 23.27 -7.50 28.88
N LYS A 276 23.06 -8.27 27.80
CA LYS A 276 22.12 -9.41 27.80
C LYS A 276 22.50 -10.49 28.81
N ARG A 277 23.79 -10.85 28.89
CA ARG A 277 24.26 -11.91 29.79
C ARG A 277 24.15 -11.52 31.26
N LYS A 278 24.44 -10.26 31.61
CA LYS A 278 24.54 -9.78 32.99
C LYS A 278 23.21 -9.27 33.54
N PHE A 279 22.39 -8.63 32.70
CA PHE A 279 21.14 -7.97 33.09
C PHE A 279 19.89 -8.59 32.48
N GLY A 280 20.02 -9.61 31.62
CA GLY A 280 18.90 -10.28 30.95
C GLY A 280 18.30 -9.48 29.79
N GLU A 281 17.04 -9.75 29.46
CA GLU A 281 16.32 -9.12 28.33
C GLU A 281 15.78 -7.71 28.63
N LYS A 282 15.77 -7.28 29.90
CA LYS A 282 15.23 -5.99 30.35
C LYS A 282 16.33 -5.11 30.96
N TRP A 283 17.35 -4.79 30.17
CA TRP A 283 18.43 -3.89 30.58
C TRP A 283 18.07 -2.41 30.36
N THR A 284 18.69 -1.53 31.16
CA THR A 284 18.52 -0.07 31.09
C THR A 284 19.68 0.59 30.35
N LEU A 285 19.51 1.83 29.89
CA LEU A 285 20.56 2.61 29.24
C LEU A 285 21.79 2.78 30.15
N ALA A 286 21.56 3.00 31.45
CA ALA A 286 22.63 3.08 32.44
C ALA A 286 23.43 1.77 32.55
N GLN A 287 22.75 0.62 32.56
CA GLN A 287 23.39 -0.70 32.54
C GLN A 287 24.13 -0.96 31.22
N PHE A 288 23.58 -0.49 30.10
CA PHE A 288 24.23 -0.60 28.79
C PHE A 288 25.54 0.21 28.74
N ARG A 289 25.58 1.40 29.34
CA ARG A 289 26.82 2.18 29.51
C ARG A 289 27.89 1.43 30.30
N LEU A 290 27.50 0.78 31.40
CA LEU A 290 28.42 -0.05 32.19
C LEU A 290 28.97 -1.21 31.36
N ALA A 291 28.12 -1.84 30.55
CA ALA A 291 28.52 -2.92 29.64
C ALA A 291 29.48 -2.43 28.54
N ILE A 292 29.35 -1.19 28.06
CA ILE A 292 30.30 -0.57 27.11
C ILE A 292 31.67 -0.37 27.75
N GLY A 293 31.72 0.13 28.99
CA GLY A 293 32.96 0.25 29.75
C GLY A 293 33.65 -1.10 29.98
N GLU A 294 32.89 -2.11 30.43
CA GLU A 294 33.42 -3.48 30.57
C GLU A 294 33.92 -4.07 29.26
N ALA A 295 33.20 -3.84 28.15
CA ALA A 295 33.62 -4.31 26.83
C ALA A 295 35.01 -3.77 26.45
N GLU A 296 35.26 -2.47 26.62
CA GLU A 296 36.56 -1.87 26.30
C GLU A 296 37.68 -2.36 27.23
N ARG A 297 37.40 -2.57 28.52
CA ARG A 297 38.39 -3.17 29.45
C ARG A 297 38.79 -4.57 29.02
N GLU A 298 37.80 -5.41 28.67
CA GLU A 298 38.09 -6.76 28.21
C GLU A 298 38.82 -6.77 26.86
N ILE A 299 38.64 -5.76 26.01
CA ILE A 299 39.33 -5.62 24.71
C ILE A 299 40.76 -5.11 24.88
N SER A 300 40.96 -4.14 25.77
CA SER A 300 42.26 -3.50 26.03
C SER A 300 43.15 -4.30 26.99
N GLY A 301 42.58 -5.24 27.76
CA GLY A 301 43.31 -6.09 28.70
C GLY A 301 43.72 -5.38 30.01
N LYS A 302 43.29 -4.13 30.24
CA LYS A 302 43.58 -3.37 31.47
C LYS A 302 42.74 -3.90 32.64
N LYS A 303 43.38 -4.18 33.77
CA LYS A 303 42.80 -4.97 34.88
C LYS A 303 42.40 -4.18 36.14
N SER A 304 42.69 -2.88 36.29
CA SER A 304 42.40 -2.15 37.54
C SER A 304 41.45 -0.96 37.36
N PRO A 305 40.52 -0.73 38.31
CA PRO A 305 39.69 0.48 38.39
C PRO A 305 40.48 1.77 38.65
N GLU A 306 41.69 1.67 39.19
CA GLU A 306 42.52 2.81 39.62
C GLU A 306 43.22 3.51 38.45
N GLU A 307 43.67 2.77 37.43
CA GLU A 307 44.22 3.35 36.18
C GLU A 307 43.15 4.10 35.36
N GLU A 308 41.87 3.81 35.62
CA GLU A 308 40.72 4.39 34.93
C GLU A 308 40.39 5.79 35.46
N SER A 309 40.56 6.05 36.77
CA SER A 309 40.30 7.38 37.35
C SER A 309 41.27 8.44 36.82
N GLU A 310 42.51 8.06 36.47
CA GLU A 310 43.47 8.95 35.81
C GLU A 310 43.22 9.12 34.30
N ALA A 311 42.59 8.14 33.64
CA ALA A 311 42.25 8.22 32.22
C ALA A 311 40.92 8.97 31.96
N LEU A 312 39.91 8.77 32.82
CA LEU A 312 38.63 9.50 32.81
C LEU A 312 38.82 10.99 33.18
N ALA A 313 39.79 11.31 34.04
CA ALA A 313 40.13 12.69 34.39
C ALA A 313 40.91 13.44 33.29
N LYS A 314 41.34 12.75 32.21
CA LYS A 314 42.21 13.30 31.15
C LYS A 314 41.50 13.63 29.83
N ASP A 315 40.17 13.55 29.75
CA ASP A 315 39.44 13.73 28.48
C ASP A 315 39.96 12.81 27.35
N ASP A 316 40.52 11.65 27.70
CA ASP A 316 40.98 10.67 26.72
C ASP A 316 39.74 9.92 26.23
N TYR A 317 39.07 10.47 25.22
CA TYR A 317 37.90 9.88 24.54
C TYR A 317 38.30 8.57 23.85
N GLY A 318 38.58 7.53 24.63
CA GLY A 318 38.77 6.18 24.14
C GLY A 318 37.52 5.69 23.40
N THR A 319 37.66 4.57 22.69
CA THR A 319 36.57 4.00 21.88
C THR A 319 35.26 3.86 22.66
N ALA A 320 35.32 3.47 23.95
CA ALA A 320 34.16 3.40 24.83
C ALA A 320 33.44 4.75 24.99
N GLY A 321 34.17 5.83 25.28
CA GLY A 321 33.62 7.16 25.43
C GLY A 321 32.93 7.63 24.15
N ALA A 322 33.53 7.35 22.99
CA ALA A 322 32.94 7.67 21.69
C ALA A 322 31.66 6.87 21.38
N VAL A 323 31.57 5.60 21.81
CA VAL A 323 30.35 4.79 21.70
C VAL A 323 29.27 5.29 22.68
N ILE A 324 29.64 5.58 23.93
CA ILE A 324 28.73 6.12 24.94
C ILE A 324 28.15 7.46 24.49
N TRP A 325 28.96 8.36 23.94
CA TRP A 325 28.49 9.64 23.42
C TRP A 325 27.44 9.46 22.31
N ARG A 326 27.67 8.52 21.37
CA ARG A 326 26.70 8.21 20.29
C ARG A 326 25.40 7.61 20.84
N VAL A 327 25.53 6.70 21.80
CA VAL A 327 24.39 6.07 22.48
C VAL A 327 23.56 7.15 23.17
N ASN A 328 24.20 8.07 23.88
CA ASN A 328 23.52 9.16 24.56
C ASN A 328 22.90 10.14 23.57
N SER A 329 23.59 10.50 22.49
CA SER A 329 23.06 11.46 21.50
C SER A 329 21.82 10.96 20.76
N ARG A 330 21.51 9.66 20.82
CA ARG A 330 20.31 9.07 20.21
C ARG A 330 19.28 8.55 21.20
N LEU A 331 19.71 8.00 22.33
CA LEU A 331 18.82 7.30 23.26
C LEU A 331 18.57 8.08 24.55
N GLU A 332 19.53 8.91 25.01
CA GLU A 332 19.33 9.69 26.25
C GLU A 332 18.39 10.87 25.99
N GLY A 333 17.32 10.95 26.79
CA GLY A 333 16.29 11.98 26.60
C GLY A 333 15.47 11.81 25.31
N SER A 334 15.57 10.66 24.64
CA SER A 334 14.73 10.35 23.50
C SER A 334 13.25 10.35 23.92
N ARG A 335 12.39 10.93 23.09
CA ARG A 335 10.94 10.83 23.30
C ARG A 335 10.40 9.44 23.00
N ILE A 336 11.13 8.66 22.20
CA ILE A 336 10.68 7.38 21.67
C ILE A 336 11.29 6.21 22.43
N PHE A 337 12.59 6.25 22.69
CA PHE A 337 13.28 5.15 23.36
C PHE A 337 13.27 5.34 24.88
N ASP A 338 12.73 4.36 25.59
CA ASP A 338 12.57 4.39 27.05
C ASP A 338 13.09 3.09 27.68
N ASP A 339 13.60 3.14 28.91
CA ASP A 339 14.13 1.95 29.59
C ASP A 339 13.02 1.03 30.11
N LEU A 340 11.89 1.60 30.51
CA LEU A 340 10.83 0.93 31.26
C LEU A 340 9.54 0.78 30.45
N GLU A 341 9.27 1.69 29.53
CA GLU A 341 8.02 1.74 28.78
C GLU A 341 8.14 1.17 27.37
N SER A 342 7.03 0.63 26.87
CA SER A 342 6.90 0.20 25.48
C SER A 342 5.43 0.12 25.13
N LEU A 343 5.08 0.46 23.89
CA LEU A 343 3.72 0.28 23.39
C LEU A 343 3.30 -1.20 23.52
N PRO A 344 2.25 -1.54 24.31
CA PRO A 344 1.79 -2.91 24.44
C PRO A 344 1.04 -3.34 23.18
N LEU A 345 1.24 -4.58 22.73
CA LEU A 345 0.59 -5.09 21.52
C LEU A 345 -0.95 -5.12 21.65
N ALA A 346 -1.47 -5.34 22.86
CA ALA A 346 -2.91 -5.31 23.13
C ALA A 346 -3.55 -3.93 22.92
N ARG A 347 -2.77 -2.83 23.02
CA ARG A 347 -3.23 -1.48 22.66
C ARG A 347 -3.25 -1.28 21.15
N LEU A 348 -2.37 -1.94 20.42
CA LEU A 348 -2.23 -1.81 18.96
C LEU A 348 -3.23 -2.69 18.19
N PHE A 349 -3.54 -3.87 18.71
CA PHE A 349 -4.32 -4.87 17.99
C PHE A 349 -5.46 -5.39 18.86
N HIS A 350 -6.68 -5.28 18.34
CA HIS A 350 -7.87 -5.93 18.88
C HIS A 350 -8.85 -6.19 17.72
N PRO A 351 -9.60 -7.31 17.68
CA PRO A 351 -10.63 -7.52 16.67
C PRO A 351 -11.64 -6.37 16.69
N GLY A 352 -11.90 -5.79 15.52
CA GLY A 352 -12.74 -4.62 15.35
C GLY A 352 -12.07 -3.29 15.69
N GLN A 353 -10.75 -3.29 15.90
CA GLN A 353 -9.98 -2.08 16.15
C GLN A 353 -9.06 -1.77 14.96
N CYS A 354 -9.07 -0.49 14.55
CA CYS A 354 -8.09 0.10 13.67
C CYS A 354 -7.24 1.08 14.46
N THR A 355 -5.96 0.78 14.63
CA THR A 355 -5.00 1.66 15.29
C THR A 355 -4.19 2.41 14.23
N VAL A 356 -4.10 3.72 14.33
CA VAL A 356 -3.28 4.58 13.47
C VAL A 356 -2.07 5.02 14.28
N LEU A 357 -0.87 4.62 13.88
CA LEU A 357 0.40 5.02 14.48
C LEU A 357 1.00 6.16 13.66
N GLN A 358 0.88 7.39 14.17
CA GLN A 358 1.41 8.58 13.52
C GLN A 358 2.90 8.73 13.81
N LEU A 359 3.69 8.96 12.76
CA LEU A 359 5.14 9.11 12.82
C LEU A 359 5.65 10.40 12.15
N ASN A 360 4.76 11.31 11.77
CA ASN A 360 5.05 12.54 11.03
C ASN A 360 6.07 13.49 11.68
N GLU A 361 6.28 13.41 13.00
CA GLU A 361 7.26 14.21 13.74
C GLU A 361 8.52 13.42 14.17
N VAL A 362 8.65 12.18 13.68
CA VAL A 362 9.75 11.27 14.03
C VAL A 362 10.78 11.23 12.90
N ASP A 363 12.08 11.24 13.23
CA ASP A 363 13.15 11.12 12.23
C ASP A 363 13.06 9.79 11.47
N GLN A 364 13.36 9.80 10.17
CA GLN A 364 13.19 8.64 9.31
C GLN A 364 13.92 7.37 9.82
N ARG A 365 15.13 7.51 10.39
CA ARG A 365 15.84 6.34 10.94
C ARG A 365 15.15 5.76 12.16
N GLU A 366 14.61 6.64 13.01
CA GLU A 366 13.84 6.23 14.18
C GLU A 366 12.53 5.58 13.77
N GLN A 367 11.82 6.12 12.77
CA GLN A 367 10.61 5.49 12.21
C GLN A 367 10.88 4.06 11.77
N GLN A 368 11.95 3.84 11.00
CA GLN A 368 12.32 2.51 10.51
C GLN A 368 12.61 1.53 11.64
N VAL A 369 13.29 1.97 12.69
CA VAL A 369 13.62 1.13 13.85
C VAL A 369 12.40 0.84 14.72
N VAL A 370 11.52 1.84 14.91
CA VAL A 370 10.23 1.67 15.60
C VAL A 370 9.40 0.62 14.88
N VAL A 371 9.19 0.79 13.57
CA VAL A 371 8.42 -0.15 12.73
C VAL A 371 9.07 -1.54 12.75
N ALA A 372 10.39 -1.63 12.58
CA ALA A 372 11.08 -2.92 12.62
C ALA A 372 10.89 -3.65 13.96
N THR A 373 10.95 -2.90 15.06
CA THR A 373 10.77 -3.45 16.41
C THR A 373 9.34 -3.88 16.67
N LEU A 374 8.35 -3.08 16.26
CA LEU A 374 6.93 -3.43 16.36
C LEU A 374 6.60 -4.68 15.54
N LEU A 375 7.09 -4.76 14.30
CA LEU A 375 6.89 -5.91 13.42
C LEU A 375 7.52 -7.19 13.98
N ARG A 376 8.75 -7.10 14.53
CA ARG A 376 9.40 -8.24 15.20
C ARG A 376 8.59 -8.71 16.41
N ARG A 377 8.16 -7.78 17.27
CA ARG A 377 7.34 -8.10 18.45
C ARG A 377 6.01 -8.73 18.06
N LEU A 378 5.34 -8.19 17.06
CA LEU A 378 4.09 -8.75 16.51
C LEU A 378 4.29 -10.19 16.03
N LEU A 379 5.31 -10.42 15.19
CA LEU A 379 5.59 -11.75 14.66
C LEU A 379 5.92 -12.75 15.77
N GLN A 380 6.76 -12.34 16.73
CA GLN A 380 7.13 -13.17 17.88
C GLN A 380 5.92 -13.51 18.77
N ALA A 381 5.08 -12.53 19.09
CA ALA A 381 3.87 -12.73 19.88
C ALA A 381 2.90 -13.71 19.21
N ARG A 382 2.70 -13.58 17.88
CA ARG A 382 1.87 -14.52 17.10
C ARG A 382 2.49 -15.92 17.05
N MET A 383 3.79 -16.04 16.81
CA MET A 383 4.49 -17.33 16.84
C MET A 383 4.38 -18.00 18.21
N ALA A 384 4.58 -17.26 19.30
CA ALA A 384 4.51 -17.78 20.65
C ALA A 384 3.08 -18.23 21.01
N THR A 385 2.08 -17.43 20.60
CA THR A 385 0.67 -17.75 20.83
C THR A 385 0.24 -19.01 20.05
N GLU A 386 0.59 -19.11 18.76
CA GLU A 386 0.29 -20.30 17.94
C GLU A 386 1.00 -21.57 18.47
N LYS A 387 2.22 -21.42 19.00
CA LYS A 387 2.97 -22.51 19.65
C LYS A 387 2.51 -22.79 21.09
N ARG A 388 1.48 -22.10 21.59
CA ARG A 388 0.94 -22.21 22.96
C ARG A 388 1.99 -21.95 24.06
N GLN A 389 2.94 -21.06 23.78
CA GLN A 389 4.00 -20.66 24.71
C GLN A 389 3.56 -19.49 25.60
N THR A 390 2.55 -18.73 25.19
CA THR A 390 1.94 -17.63 25.93
C THR A 390 0.47 -17.92 26.24
N LYS A 391 -0.05 -17.28 27.29
CA LYS A 391 -1.43 -17.42 27.76
C LYS A 391 -2.07 -16.05 27.96
N GLN A 392 -3.41 -16.05 28.09
CA GLN A 392 -4.16 -14.85 28.39
C GLN A 392 -3.63 -14.16 29.66
N GLY A 393 -3.25 -12.89 29.53
CA GLY A 393 -2.62 -12.11 30.59
C GLY A 393 -1.12 -11.84 30.37
N ASP A 394 -0.45 -12.61 29.51
CA ASP A 394 0.93 -12.33 29.11
C ASP A 394 0.99 -11.16 28.12
N ASP A 395 2.02 -10.31 28.22
CA ASP A 395 2.22 -9.14 27.34
C ASP A 395 2.31 -9.51 25.85
N ASP A 396 2.82 -10.70 25.54
CA ASP A 396 3.05 -11.21 24.19
C ASP A 396 1.94 -12.18 23.73
N TYR A 397 0.82 -12.24 24.43
CA TYR A 397 -0.33 -13.04 24.02
C TYR A 397 -1.20 -12.31 23.01
N LEU A 398 -1.24 -12.81 21.77
CA LEU A 398 -2.05 -12.25 20.68
C LEU A 398 -2.81 -13.36 19.97
N PRO A 399 -4.07 -13.68 20.36
CA PRO A 399 -4.79 -14.87 19.90
C PRO A 399 -5.51 -14.74 18.56
N TYR A 400 -5.31 -13.64 17.84
CA TYR A 400 -5.97 -13.36 16.57
C TYR A 400 -4.98 -12.91 15.49
N PRO A 401 -5.31 -13.12 14.20
CA PRO A 401 -4.56 -12.57 13.09
C PRO A 401 -4.53 -11.03 13.15
N ALA A 402 -3.46 -10.45 12.64
CA ALA A 402 -3.26 -9.01 12.58
C ALA A 402 -2.88 -8.58 11.16
N PHE A 403 -3.42 -7.44 10.73
CA PHE A 403 -3.09 -6.81 9.46
C PHE A 403 -2.38 -5.47 9.72
N VAL A 404 -1.18 -5.31 9.16
CA VAL A 404 -0.41 -4.07 9.27
C VAL A 404 -0.35 -3.39 7.91
N LEU A 405 -0.88 -2.19 7.80
CA LEU A 405 -0.80 -1.35 6.60
C LEU A 405 0.34 -0.35 6.77
N ILE A 406 1.27 -0.30 5.82
CA ILE A 406 2.45 0.58 5.87
C ILE A 406 2.35 1.59 4.73
N GLU A 407 2.12 2.85 5.09
CA GLU A 407 2.23 3.97 4.16
C GLU A 407 3.67 4.27 3.80
N GLU A 408 3.85 4.79 2.59
CA GLU A 408 5.16 5.07 2.00
C GLU A 408 6.20 3.95 2.22
N ALA A 409 5.79 2.71 1.94
CA ALA A 409 6.57 1.49 2.16
C ALA A 409 8.00 1.52 1.60
N HIS A 410 8.25 2.33 0.56
CA HIS A 410 9.60 2.53 0.01
C HIS A 410 10.58 3.16 1.00
N ASN A 411 10.10 3.85 2.05
CA ASN A 411 10.91 4.35 3.15
C ASN A 411 11.35 3.22 4.10
N PHE A 412 10.60 2.11 4.16
CA PHE A 412 10.86 1.00 5.08
C PHE A 412 11.52 -0.20 4.39
N ALA A 413 11.33 -0.35 3.08
CA ALA A 413 11.94 -1.39 2.26
C ALA A 413 12.47 -0.83 0.92
N PRO A 414 13.49 0.05 0.93
CA PRO A 414 14.01 0.65 -0.29
C PRO A 414 14.79 -0.37 -1.13
N ALA A 415 14.73 -0.24 -2.46
CA ALA A 415 15.48 -1.10 -3.40
C ALA A 415 17.01 -0.93 -3.30
N SER A 416 17.49 0.21 -2.82
CA SER A 416 18.91 0.58 -2.83
C SER A 416 19.64 0.30 -1.52
N ALA A 417 18.94 -0.16 -0.47
CA ALA A 417 19.54 -0.36 0.84
C ALA A 417 18.82 -1.49 1.60
N ASP A 418 19.60 -2.32 2.28
CA ASP A 418 19.06 -3.29 3.23
C ASP A 418 18.95 -2.64 4.62
N LEU A 419 17.72 -2.29 4.99
CA LEU A 419 17.42 -1.64 6.27
C LEU A 419 16.95 -2.68 7.30
N VAL A 420 17.01 -2.31 8.58
CA VAL A 420 16.48 -3.15 9.67
C VAL A 420 15.00 -3.48 9.48
N SER A 421 14.21 -2.55 8.93
CA SER A 421 12.81 -2.74 8.57
C SER A 421 12.65 -3.63 7.33
N SER A 422 13.54 -3.54 6.35
CA SER A 422 13.53 -4.39 5.14
C SER A 422 13.63 -5.87 5.53
N GLN A 423 14.56 -6.19 6.44
CA GLN A 423 14.83 -7.57 6.85
C GLN A 423 13.61 -8.23 7.49
N ILE A 424 12.98 -7.57 8.49
CA ILE A 424 11.79 -8.12 9.14
C ILE A 424 10.58 -8.15 8.20
N LEU A 425 10.44 -7.16 7.30
CA LEU A 425 9.38 -7.20 6.29
C LEU A 425 9.52 -8.41 5.38
N LYS A 426 10.73 -8.70 4.87
CA LYS A 426 10.99 -9.90 4.07
C LYS A 426 10.66 -11.19 4.85
N THR A 427 10.98 -11.26 6.14
CA THR A 427 10.61 -12.39 7.01
C THR A 427 9.09 -12.52 7.17
N ILE A 428 8.37 -11.41 7.39
CA ILE A 428 6.90 -11.46 7.52
C ILE A 428 6.25 -11.85 6.21
N LEU A 429 6.74 -11.36 5.08
CA LEU A 429 6.19 -11.68 3.76
C LEU A 429 6.39 -13.15 3.38
N SER A 430 7.46 -13.79 3.86
CA SER A 430 7.74 -15.20 3.59
C SER A 430 7.10 -16.17 4.61
N GLU A 431 7.05 -15.79 5.89
CA GLU A 431 6.64 -16.69 6.98
C GLU A 431 5.39 -16.24 7.75
N GLY A 432 5.04 -14.96 7.69
CA GLY A 432 3.96 -14.34 8.48
C GLY A 432 2.60 -14.98 8.27
N ARG A 433 2.33 -15.46 7.04
CA ARG A 433 1.13 -16.24 6.69
C ARG A 433 0.86 -17.39 7.67
N LYS A 434 1.91 -18.12 8.10
CA LYS A 434 1.78 -19.29 8.99
C LYS A 434 1.26 -18.89 10.37
N PHE A 435 1.47 -17.64 10.77
CA PHE A 435 1.15 -17.11 12.08
C PHE A 435 0.04 -16.05 12.03
N GLY A 436 -0.63 -15.88 10.89
CA GLY A 436 -1.69 -14.88 10.73
C GLY A 436 -1.22 -13.44 10.86
N VAL A 437 0.03 -13.15 10.46
CA VAL A 437 0.55 -11.78 10.34
C VAL A 437 0.55 -11.40 8.87
N ALA A 438 -0.30 -10.44 8.51
CA ALA A 438 -0.44 -9.93 7.16
C ALA A 438 0.06 -8.49 7.07
N VAL A 439 0.58 -8.12 5.90
CA VAL A 439 1.09 -6.78 5.65
C VAL A 439 0.49 -6.24 4.36
N GLY A 440 0.02 -5.00 4.40
CA GLY A 440 -0.32 -4.18 3.25
C GLY A 440 0.77 -3.12 3.06
N LEU A 441 1.29 -2.98 1.85
CA LEU A 441 2.31 -1.98 1.51
C LEU A 441 1.71 -0.95 0.57
N ILE A 442 1.77 0.33 0.94
CA ILE A 442 1.35 1.43 0.08
C ILE A 442 2.60 2.19 -0.35
N SER A 443 2.80 2.37 -1.64
CA SER A 443 3.94 3.14 -2.13
C SER A 443 3.59 3.95 -3.36
N GLN A 444 4.10 5.18 -3.38
CA GLN A 444 3.99 6.03 -4.56
C GLN A 444 5.10 5.86 -5.59
N ARG A 445 6.13 5.08 -5.24
CA ARG A 445 7.35 4.88 -6.02
C ARG A 445 7.68 3.39 -6.05
N PRO A 446 7.01 2.58 -6.90
CA PRO A 446 7.35 1.17 -7.02
C PRO A 446 8.80 0.97 -7.46
N GLY A 447 9.35 1.88 -8.28
CA GLY A 447 10.76 1.95 -8.65
C GLY A 447 11.76 2.17 -7.50
N LYS A 448 11.29 2.52 -6.30
CA LYS A 448 12.14 2.65 -5.11
C LYS A 448 11.87 1.58 -4.06
N LEU A 449 10.87 0.74 -4.25
CA LEU A 449 10.54 -0.36 -3.36
C LEU A 449 11.37 -1.60 -3.74
N ASP A 450 11.82 -2.36 -2.74
CA ASP A 450 12.50 -3.64 -2.93
C ASP A 450 11.63 -4.62 -3.73
N ALA A 451 12.24 -5.27 -4.73
CA ALA A 451 11.53 -6.13 -5.68
C ALA A 451 11.07 -7.46 -5.05
N ASP A 452 11.85 -8.01 -4.10
CA ASP A 452 11.43 -9.21 -3.36
C ASP A 452 10.20 -8.89 -2.52
N VAL A 453 10.21 -7.75 -1.84
CA VAL A 453 9.10 -7.28 -1.01
C VAL A 453 7.83 -7.10 -1.86
N LEU A 454 7.93 -6.48 -3.03
CA LEU A 454 6.79 -6.28 -3.91
C LEU A 454 6.28 -7.60 -4.51
N SER A 455 7.17 -8.49 -4.95
CA SER A 455 6.80 -9.77 -5.57
C SER A 455 6.15 -10.77 -4.60
N GLN A 456 6.41 -10.66 -3.29
CA GLN A 456 5.71 -11.46 -2.28
C GLN A 456 4.28 -10.95 -1.99
N CYS A 457 3.93 -9.74 -2.42
CA CYS A 457 2.58 -9.21 -2.30
C CYS A 457 1.72 -9.73 -3.46
N MET A 458 1.04 -10.86 -3.25
CA MET A 458 0.28 -11.52 -4.32
C MET A 458 -1.07 -10.86 -4.58
N THR A 459 -1.55 -9.95 -3.74
CA THR A 459 -2.71 -9.11 -4.07
C THR A 459 -2.22 -7.71 -4.37
N GLN A 460 -2.51 -7.19 -5.57
CA GLN A 460 -2.02 -5.88 -6.00
C GLN A 460 -3.16 -4.98 -6.46
N PHE A 461 -3.17 -3.75 -5.94
CA PHE A 461 -3.98 -2.65 -6.40
C PHE A 461 -3.08 -1.65 -7.09
N ILE A 462 -3.25 -1.50 -8.40
CA ILE A 462 -2.38 -0.67 -9.22
C ILE A 462 -3.24 0.44 -9.79
N LEU A 463 -3.08 1.65 -9.27
CA LEU A 463 -3.76 2.83 -9.79
C LEU A 463 -2.89 3.47 -10.89
N ARG A 464 -3.23 4.69 -11.31
CA ARG A 464 -2.51 5.40 -12.36
C ARG A 464 -0.99 5.45 -12.10
N ILE A 465 -0.20 5.05 -13.09
CA ILE A 465 1.26 5.16 -13.10
C ILE A 465 1.68 5.70 -14.47
N VAL A 466 2.30 6.88 -14.49
CA VAL A 466 2.71 7.55 -15.73
C VAL A 466 4.17 7.24 -16.12
N ASN A 467 5.04 7.02 -15.14
CA ASN A 467 6.46 6.77 -15.38
C ASN A 467 6.69 5.36 -15.97
N PRO A 468 7.31 5.24 -17.16
CA PRO A 468 7.59 3.94 -17.78
C PRO A 468 8.48 3.01 -16.95
N ILE A 469 9.43 3.56 -16.18
CA ILE A 469 10.30 2.77 -15.30
C ILE A 469 9.46 2.09 -14.22
N ASP A 470 8.54 2.84 -13.60
CA ASP A 470 7.64 2.33 -12.58
C ASP A 470 6.65 1.31 -13.16
N GLN A 471 6.15 1.52 -14.39
CA GLN A 471 5.29 0.56 -15.08
C GLN A 471 5.99 -0.77 -15.33
N ASN A 472 7.24 -0.74 -15.81
CA ASN A 472 8.01 -1.95 -16.07
C ASN A 472 8.27 -2.74 -14.78
N ARG A 473 8.58 -2.05 -13.67
CA ARG A 473 8.77 -2.72 -12.38
C ARG A 473 7.50 -3.38 -11.86
N VAL A 474 6.35 -2.74 -12.01
CA VAL A 474 5.06 -3.35 -11.66
C VAL A 474 4.77 -4.54 -12.59
N ALA A 475 5.09 -4.44 -13.88
CA ALA A 475 4.92 -5.55 -14.83
C ALA A 475 5.77 -6.78 -14.49
N GLU A 476 6.92 -6.61 -13.84
CA GLU A 476 7.75 -7.70 -13.32
C GLU A 476 7.14 -8.38 -12.09
N SER A 477 6.37 -7.65 -11.27
CA SER A 477 5.74 -8.18 -10.06
C SER A 477 4.33 -8.74 -10.26
N VAL A 478 3.66 -8.41 -11.36
CA VAL A 478 2.31 -8.89 -11.69
C VAL A 478 2.38 -10.22 -12.45
N GLU A 479 1.47 -11.14 -12.13
CA GLU A 479 1.29 -12.40 -12.86
C GLU A 479 1.14 -12.17 -14.37
N SER A 480 1.51 -13.16 -15.19
CA SER A 480 1.46 -13.04 -16.66
C SER A 480 0.04 -12.73 -17.16
N VAL A 481 -0.97 -13.30 -16.52
CA VAL A 481 -2.38 -12.97 -16.71
C VAL A 481 -2.61 -11.58 -16.15
N GLY A 482 -2.80 -10.57 -17.02
CA GLY A 482 -3.02 -9.17 -16.63
C GLY A 482 -2.00 -8.16 -17.14
N ARG A 483 -0.89 -8.59 -17.74
CA ARG A 483 0.11 -7.67 -18.33
C ARG A 483 -0.47 -6.78 -19.44
N ASP A 484 -1.50 -7.24 -20.14
CA ASP A 484 -2.24 -6.45 -21.11
C ASP A 484 -2.98 -5.26 -20.46
N LEU A 485 -3.51 -5.43 -19.25
CA LEU A 485 -4.12 -4.31 -18.51
C LEU A 485 -3.11 -3.24 -18.12
N LEU A 486 -1.83 -3.60 -17.95
CA LEU A 486 -0.81 -2.63 -17.53
C LEU A 486 -0.57 -1.55 -18.60
N ARG A 487 -0.96 -1.80 -19.86
CA ARG A 487 -0.95 -0.79 -20.92
C ARG A 487 -1.91 0.37 -20.66
N GLU A 488 -2.95 0.14 -19.83
CA GLU A 488 -3.95 1.15 -19.46
C GLU A 488 -3.50 2.04 -18.29
N LEU A 489 -2.41 1.69 -17.59
CA LEU A 489 -1.94 2.43 -16.39
C LEU A 489 -1.81 3.95 -16.59
N PRO A 490 -1.31 4.48 -17.72
CA PRO A 490 -1.23 5.93 -17.94
C PRO A 490 -2.59 6.61 -18.08
N ALA A 491 -3.58 5.87 -18.61
CA ALA A 491 -4.91 6.35 -18.97
C ALA A 491 -5.91 6.27 -17.81
N LEU A 492 -5.59 5.52 -16.74
CA LEU A 492 -6.43 5.45 -15.55
C LEU A 492 -6.68 6.83 -14.95
N SER A 493 -7.95 7.12 -14.66
CA SER A 493 -8.38 8.32 -13.94
C SER A 493 -8.31 8.14 -12.42
N LYS A 494 -8.37 9.23 -11.66
CA LYS A 494 -8.47 9.18 -10.19
C LYS A 494 -9.69 8.34 -9.78
N GLY A 495 -9.51 7.43 -8.83
CA GLY A 495 -10.55 6.49 -8.40
C GLY A 495 -10.71 5.25 -9.30
N GLN A 496 -9.80 5.02 -10.25
CA GLN A 496 -9.72 3.77 -11.01
C GLN A 496 -8.47 2.98 -10.59
N ALA A 497 -8.60 1.65 -10.50
CA ALA A 497 -7.52 0.76 -10.14
C ALA A 497 -7.60 -0.55 -10.92
N ILE A 498 -6.45 -1.11 -11.26
CA ILE A 498 -6.33 -2.52 -11.63
C ILE A 498 -6.20 -3.33 -10.34
N ILE A 499 -7.06 -4.32 -10.17
CA ILE A 499 -6.99 -5.28 -9.05
C ILE A 499 -6.51 -6.60 -9.62
N ALA A 500 -5.42 -7.13 -9.11
CA ALA A 500 -4.78 -8.34 -9.61
C ALA A 500 -4.31 -9.28 -8.50
N GLY A 501 -4.14 -10.55 -8.88
CA GLY A 501 -3.55 -11.60 -8.07
C GLY A 501 -4.55 -12.28 -7.11
N ALA A 502 -4.06 -12.78 -5.98
CA ALA A 502 -4.72 -13.86 -5.23
C ALA A 502 -6.13 -13.55 -4.70
N ALA A 503 -6.50 -12.28 -4.50
CA ALA A 503 -7.80 -11.90 -3.94
C ALA A 503 -8.96 -11.83 -4.97
N VAL A 504 -8.67 -11.96 -6.26
CA VAL A 504 -9.64 -12.02 -7.37
C VAL A 504 -9.38 -13.26 -8.23
N ASN A 505 -10.34 -13.67 -9.07
CA ASN A 505 -10.14 -14.82 -9.96
C ASN A 505 -9.37 -14.44 -11.23
N THR A 506 -9.48 -13.19 -11.65
CA THR A 506 -8.76 -12.66 -12.81
C THR A 506 -8.55 -11.16 -12.61
N PRO A 507 -7.49 -10.56 -13.17
CA PRO A 507 -7.28 -9.12 -13.06
C PRO A 507 -8.43 -8.31 -13.66
N VAL A 508 -8.88 -7.30 -12.94
CA VAL A 508 -10.01 -6.45 -13.33
C VAL A 508 -9.68 -4.97 -13.23
N LEU A 509 -10.22 -4.19 -14.16
CA LEU A 509 -10.27 -2.72 -14.07
C LEU A 509 -11.47 -2.35 -13.21
N CYS A 510 -11.22 -1.76 -12.05
CA CYS A 510 -12.22 -1.42 -11.05
C CYS A 510 -12.34 0.10 -10.91
N ARG A 511 -13.58 0.60 -10.88
CA ARG A 511 -13.95 1.92 -10.38
C ARG A 511 -14.15 1.80 -8.88
N VAL A 512 -13.24 2.39 -8.11
CA VAL A 512 -13.27 2.39 -6.64
C VAL A 512 -14.54 3.09 -6.18
N ARG A 513 -15.26 2.47 -5.21
CA ARG A 513 -16.49 3.03 -4.66
C ARG A 513 -16.21 4.32 -3.87
N GLN A 514 -17.27 5.08 -3.62
CA GLN A 514 -17.19 6.18 -2.69
C GLN A 514 -16.90 5.68 -1.27
N ARG A 515 -16.03 6.40 -0.56
CA ARG A 515 -15.79 6.21 0.88
C ARG A 515 -17.03 6.61 1.67
N LEU A 516 -17.26 5.90 2.77
CA LEU A 516 -18.29 6.25 3.75
C LEU A 516 -17.77 7.32 4.73
N THR A 517 -16.46 7.32 4.97
CA THR A 517 -15.75 8.32 5.78
C THR A 517 -15.15 9.42 4.92
N THR A 518 -14.99 10.63 5.46
CA THR A 518 -14.34 11.73 4.73
C THR A 518 -12.87 11.44 4.46
N HIS A 519 -12.30 12.09 3.44
CA HIS A 519 -10.88 11.97 3.14
C HIS A 519 -10.10 13.13 3.76
N GLY A 520 -9.05 12.82 4.54
CA GLY A 520 -8.25 13.83 5.22
C GLY A 520 -7.12 14.43 4.38
N ALA A 521 -6.74 13.79 3.27
CA ALA A 521 -5.65 14.23 2.40
C ALA A 521 -6.19 15.13 1.27
N GLU A 522 -6.75 16.29 1.63
CA GLU A 522 -6.97 17.36 0.67
C GLU A 522 -5.73 18.27 0.66
N ASP A 523 -5.19 18.52 -0.54
CA ASP A 523 -4.12 19.49 -0.71
C ASP A 523 -4.56 20.83 -0.13
N VAL A 524 -3.68 21.49 0.62
CA VAL A 524 -3.96 22.82 1.14
C VAL A 524 -4.21 23.75 -0.06
N ASP A 525 -5.42 24.30 -0.15
CA ASP A 525 -5.74 25.37 -1.10
C ASP A 525 -5.00 26.64 -0.66
N ALA A 526 -3.73 26.72 -1.08
CA ALA A 526 -2.86 27.83 -0.75
C ALA A 526 -3.43 29.17 -1.26
N PRO A 527 -3.96 29.30 -2.49
CA PRO A 527 -4.66 30.49 -2.92
C PRO A 527 -5.82 30.91 -2.00
N ALA A 528 -6.70 29.98 -1.60
CA ALA A 528 -7.79 30.31 -0.68
C ALA A 528 -7.27 30.77 0.69
N ARG A 529 -6.30 30.06 1.26
CA ARG A 529 -5.67 30.46 2.55
C ARG A 529 -4.91 31.78 2.47
N TRP A 530 -4.28 32.08 1.34
CA TRP A 530 -3.66 33.39 1.11
C TRP A 530 -4.74 34.47 0.99
N GLY A 531 -5.86 34.18 0.34
CA GLY A 531 -7.04 35.06 0.31
C GLY A 531 -7.52 35.41 1.72
N GLU A 532 -7.72 34.40 2.57
CA GLU A 532 -8.09 34.57 3.98
C GLU A 532 -7.11 35.47 4.75
N TRP A 533 -5.80 35.38 4.45
CA TRP A 533 -4.79 36.23 5.06
C TRP A 533 -4.95 37.72 4.71
N PHE A 534 -5.37 38.03 3.48
CA PHE A 534 -5.59 39.40 3.02
C PHE A 534 -6.98 39.93 3.37
N GLU A 535 -7.98 39.06 3.54
CA GLU A 535 -9.32 39.44 4.04
C GLU A 535 -9.30 39.67 5.57
N GLY A 536 -8.48 38.91 6.30
CA GLY A 536 -8.28 39.01 7.74
C GLY A 536 -7.33 40.14 8.16
N GLY A 537 -7.74 41.40 7.97
CA GLY A 537 -7.17 42.55 8.70
C GLY A 537 -6.09 43.36 7.97
N GLN A 538 -6.42 43.94 6.81
CA GLN A 538 -5.59 45.00 6.22
C GLN A 538 -5.52 46.26 7.10
N ASP A 539 -6.62 46.65 7.76
CA ASP A 539 -6.68 47.90 8.54
C ASP A 539 -5.81 47.90 9.80
N GLN A 540 -5.79 46.80 10.56
CA GLN A 540 -4.97 46.71 11.77
C GLN A 540 -3.48 46.52 11.47
N ARG A 541 -3.13 45.90 10.33
CA ARG A 541 -1.74 45.68 9.92
C ARG A 541 -1.12 46.92 9.30
N GLN A 542 -1.85 47.65 8.45
CA GLN A 542 -1.40 48.97 7.99
C GLN A 542 -1.22 49.93 9.17
N ALA A 543 -2.11 49.92 10.16
CA ALA A 543 -1.94 50.74 11.36
C ALA A 543 -0.72 50.34 12.22
N ARG A 544 -0.36 49.04 12.26
CA ARG A 544 0.85 48.55 12.95
C ARG A 544 2.14 48.86 12.20
N ASP A 545 2.13 48.73 10.88
CA ASP A 545 3.31 48.94 10.03
C ASP A 545 3.57 50.43 9.74
N GLN A 546 2.54 51.29 9.83
CA GLN A 546 2.67 52.75 9.78
C GLN A 546 2.97 53.39 11.14
N ALA A 547 2.96 52.63 12.24
CA ALA A 547 3.37 53.14 13.53
C ALA A 547 4.89 53.43 13.51
N LEU A 548 5.26 54.71 13.60
CA LEU A 548 6.66 55.13 13.70
C LEU A 548 7.35 54.39 14.86
N PRO A 549 8.59 53.91 14.70
CA PRO A 549 9.33 53.29 15.79
C PRO A 549 9.39 54.25 16.97
N ALA A 550 9.00 53.80 18.16
CA ALA A 550 9.05 54.63 19.35
C ALA A 550 10.48 55.15 19.55
N GLU A 551 10.65 56.48 19.59
CA GLU A 551 11.95 57.09 19.85
C GLU A 551 12.44 56.63 21.23
N HIS A 552 13.53 55.87 21.26
CA HIS A 552 14.23 55.57 22.50
C HIS A 552 14.74 56.89 23.11
N PRO A 553 14.40 57.23 24.37
CA PRO A 553 14.88 58.44 24.99
C PRO A 553 16.41 58.35 25.14
N ARG A 554 17.14 59.20 24.41
CA ARG A 554 18.59 59.33 24.52
C ARG A 554 18.97 59.66 25.97
N GLY A 555 19.66 58.72 26.61
CA GLY A 555 20.24 58.91 27.93
C GLY A 555 21.14 60.13 27.96
N ARG A 556 20.97 60.97 29.00
CA ARG A 556 21.88 62.08 29.30
C ARG A 556 23.28 61.54 29.56
N ASN A 557 24.21 61.84 28.65
CA ASN A 557 25.65 61.76 28.89
C ASN A 557 26.03 62.77 29.98
N THR A 558 26.29 62.31 31.20
CA THR A 558 27.17 63.03 32.13
C THR A 558 28.61 62.76 31.73
N LEU A 559 29.17 63.75 31.03
CA LEU A 559 30.57 63.87 30.66
C LEU A 559 31.50 63.80 31.87
N PHE A 560 32.56 62.99 31.75
CA PHE A 560 33.79 63.12 32.50
C PHE A 560 34.37 64.54 32.33
N LYS A 561 34.79 65.17 33.43
CA LYS A 561 35.81 66.22 33.44
C LYS A 561 36.92 65.81 34.40
N THR A 562 38.11 65.64 33.82
CA THR A 562 39.48 65.62 34.38
C THR A 562 39.80 64.61 35.47
#